data_AF-A0A4U5W0G7-F1
#
_entry.id   AF-A0A4U5W0G7-F1
#
_cell.length_a   1.000
_cell.length_b   1.000
_cell.length_c   1.000
_cell.angle_alpha   90.00
_cell.angle_beta   90.00
_cell.angle_gamma   90.00
#
_symmetry.space_group_name_H-M   'P 1'
#
loop_
_entity.id
_entity.type
_entity.pdbx_description
1 polymer ?
#
loop_
_entity_poly.entity_id
_entity_poly.type
_entity_poly.pdbx_seq_one_letter_code
_entity_poly.pdbx_strand_id
1 'polypeptide(L)'
;AAFSDCENESVCLAAALGIVTGYDDGTFRPYQSITRQETAAMLDRLYTSLGGKASAANDKPYADDAQLSDLARSSVYAMREIGIM
;
A
#
# COMPACT_ATOMS: atom_id res chain seq x y z
N ALA A 1 -2.11 0.55 15.97
CA ALA A 1 -1.32 -0.62 16.40
C ALA A 1 -0.02 -0.10 17.02
N ALA A 2 0.47 -0.71 18.10
CA ALA A 2 1.80 -0.39 18.62
C ALA A 2 2.79 -1.37 17.97
N PHE A 3 3.69 -0.86 17.12
CA PHE A 3 4.77 -1.65 16.53
C PHE A 3 5.93 -1.72 17.52
N SER A 4 6.59 -2.87 17.62
CA SER A 4 7.67 -3.04 18.62
C SER A 4 8.93 -2.21 18.32
N ASP A 5 9.09 -1.74 17.09
CA ASP A 5 10.27 -1.06 16.57
C ASP A 5 9.99 0.38 16.08
N CYS A 6 8.75 0.86 16.18
CA CYS A 6 8.37 2.19 15.71
C CYS A 6 7.25 2.81 16.56
N GLU A 7 7.58 3.91 17.25
CA GLU A 7 6.64 4.68 18.09
C GLU A 7 6.24 6.02 17.45
N ASN A 8 6.52 6.21 16.15
CA ASN A 8 6.20 7.47 15.46
C ASN A 8 4.67 7.68 15.37
N GLU A 9 4.19 8.84 15.81
CA GLU A 9 2.76 9.16 15.86
C GLU A 9 2.07 9.03 14.49
N SER A 10 2.73 9.46 13.41
CA SER A 10 2.16 9.38 12.05
C SER A 10 1.99 7.93 11.60
N VAL A 11 2.95 7.07 11.95
CA VAL A 11 2.89 5.63 11.64
C VAL A 11 1.79 4.96 12.46
N CYS A 12 1.69 5.28 13.75
CA CYS A 12 0.64 4.77 14.64
C CYS A 12 -0.76 5.15 14.15
N LEU A 13 -0.95 6.41 13.70
CA LEU A 13 -2.21 6.89 13.13
C LEU A 13 -2.54 6.17 11.82
N ALA A 14 -1.57 6.07 10.91
CA ALA A 14 -1.76 5.36 9.64
C ALA A 14 -2.13 3.88 9.87
N ALA A 15 -1.56 3.24 10.89
CA ALA A 15 -1.90 1.88 11.26
C ALA A 15 -3.30 1.77 11.88
N ALA A 16 -3.70 2.75 12.71
CA ALA A 16 -5.05 2.81 13.27
C ALA A 16 -6.13 3.00 12.19
N LEU A 17 -5.80 3.71 11.11
CA LEU A 17 -6.65 3.89 9.94
C LEU A 17 -6.58 2.72 8.95
N GLY A 18 -5.77 1.68 9.22
CA GLY A 18 -5.60 0.55 8.32
C GLY A 18 -4.85 0.87 7.01
N ILE A 19 -4.21 2.03 6.93
CA ILE A 19 -3.43 2.47 5.75
C ILE A 19 -2.14 1.66 5.66
N VAL A 20 -1.45 1.49 6.79
CA VAL A 20 -0.24 0.69 6.90
C VAL A 20 -0.45 -0.51 7.80
N THR A 21 0.27 -1.58 7.50
CA THR A 21 0.28 -2.83 8.25
C THR A 21 1.72 -3.18 8.57
N GLY A 22 1.96 -3.75 9.75
CA GLY A 22 3.27 -4.29 10.10
C GLY A 22 3.47 -5.68 9.49
N TYR A 23 4.58 -6.29 9.88
CA TYR A 23 4.92 -7.68 9.59
C TYR A 23 4.38 -8.59 10.69
N ASP A 24 4.34 -9.90 10.42
CA ASP A 24 3.82 -10.91 11.36
C ASP A 24 4.61 -10.99 12.67
N ASP A 25 5.85 -10.48 12.69
CA ASP A 25 6.71 -10.38 13.88
C ASP A 25 6.38 -9.17 14.78
N GLY A 26 5.37 -8.36 14.42
CA GLY A 26 4.96 -7.18 15.17
C GLY A 26 5.78 -5.91 14.87
N THR A 27 6.67 -5.97 13.88
CA THR A 27 7.49 -4.82 13.46
C THR A 27 6.85 -4.03 12.33
N PHE A 28 7.22 -2.75 12.19
CA PHE A 28 6.91 -1.90 11.03
C PHE A 28 8.10 -1.73 10.09
N ARG A 29 9.32 -1.80 10.61
CA ARG A 29 10.61 -1.64 9.91
C ARG A 29 10.76 -0.28 9.22
N PRO A 30 10.72 0.83 9.97
CA PRO A 30 10.69 2.20 9.41
C PRO A 30 11.91 2.58 8.57
N TYR A 31 13.04 1.89 8.75
CA TYR A 31 14.28 2.12 8.00
C TYR A 31 14.50 1.14 6.85
N GLN A 32 13.60 0.17 6.67
CA GLN A 32 13.64 -0.72 5.52
C GLN A 32 13.10 0.02 4.28
N SER A 33 13.80 -0.10 3.16
CA SER A 33 13.30 0.42 1.89
C SER A 33 12.03 -0.32 1.47
N ILE A 34 11.03 0.45 1.06
CA ILE A 34 9.77 -0.07 0.51
C ILE A 34 9.84 -0.16 -1.01
N THR A 35 9.13 -1.12 -1.57
CA THR A 35 8.95 -1.30 -3.01
C THR A 35 7.80 -0.45 -3.54
N ARG A 36 7.80 -0.15 -4.84
CA ARG A 36 6.70 0.60 -5.49
C ARG A 36 5.34 -0.08 -5.30
N GLN A 37 5.30 -1.40 -5.32
CA GLN A 37 4.08 -2.19 -5.17
C GLN A 37 3.53 -2.12 -3.73
N GLU A 38 4.40 -2.05 -2.72
CA GLU A 38 3.99 -1.81 -1.33
C GLU A 38 3.46 -0.39 -1.15
N THR A 39 4.11 0.60 -1.78
CA THR A 39 3.61 1.98 -1.82
C THR A 39 2.21 2.04 -2.45
N ALA A 40 1.99 1.31 -3.55
CA ALA A 40 0.68 1.23 -4.19
C ALA A 40 -0.40 0.69 -3.26
N ALA A 41 -0.12 -0.40 -2.54
CA ALA A 41 -1.05 -0.97 -1.57
C ALA A 41 -1.39 0.03 -0.43
N MET A 42 -0.40 0.77 0.07
CA MET A 42 -0.64 1.81 1.08
C MET A 42 -1.51 2.96 0.55
N LEU A 43 -1.23 3.42 -0.68
CA LEU A 43 -1.99 4.51 -1.30
C LEU A 43 -3.42 4.10 -1.64
N ASP A 44 -3.64 2.86 -2.08
CA ASP A 44 -4.96 2.32 -2.37
C ASP A 44 -5.83 2.23 -1.11
N ARG A 45 -5.24 1.78 0.01
CA ARG A 45 -5.91 1.78 1.33
C ARG A 45 -6.23 3.19 1.80
N LEU A 46 -5.29 4.13 1.66
CA LEU A 46 -5.52 5.54 1.97
C LEU A 46 -6.67 6.10 1.13
N TYR A 47 -6.64 5.89 -0.18
CA TYR A 47 -7.67 6.38 -1.09
C TYR A 47 -9.05 5.83 -0.72
N THR A 48 -9.12 4.53 -0.42
CA THR A 48 -10.34 3.88 0.09
C THR A 48 -10.81 4.47 1.42
N SER A 49 -9.89 4.74 2.35
CA SER A 49 -10.20 5.37 3.64
C SER A 49 -10.74 6.81 3.49
N LEU A 50 -10.41 7.49 2.39
CA LEU A 50 -10.95 8.81 2.04
C LEU A 50 -12.29 8.74 1.29
N GLY A 51 -12.86 7.54 1.11
CA GLY A 51 -14.10 7.32 0.36
C GLY A 51 -13.91 7.19 -1.16
N GLY A 52 -12.66 7.20 -1.62
CA GLY A 52 -12.31 6.91 -3.01
C GLY A 52 -12.63 5.46 -3.39
N LYS A 53 -12.93 5.25 -4.66
CA LYS A 53 -13.14 3.91 -5.24
C LYS A 53 -12.41 3.86 -6.57
N ALA A 54 -11.24 3.25 -6.56
CA ALA A 54 -10.46 3.05 -7.77
C ALA A 54 -10.76 1.67 -8.34
N SER A 55 -10.85 1.58 -9.67
CA SER A 55 -11.01 0.31 -10.37
C SER A 55 -9.65 -0.13 -10.89
N ALA A 56 -9.30 -1.41 -10.71
CA ALA A 56 -8.11 -1.99 -11.30
C ALA A 56 -8.36 -2.29 -12.79
N ALA A 57 -8.29 -1.27 -13.65
CA ALA A 57 -8.36 -1.45 -15.09
C ALA A 57 -7.05 -2.06 -15.60
N ASN A 58 -7.11 -3.27 -16.16
CA ASN A 58 -5.95 -3.99 -16.70
C ASN A 58 -6.02 -4.17 -18.23
N ASP A 59 -6.43 -3.12 -18.94
CA ASP A 59 -6.54 -3.14 -20.41
C ASP A 59 -5.16 -3.31 -21.11
N LYS A 60 -4.10 -2.82 -20.46
CA LYS A 60 -2.70 -3.00 -20.88
C LYS A 60 -1.83 -3.27 -19.66
N PRO A 61 -1.37 -4.52 -19.44
CA PRO A 61 -0.53 -4.82 -18.31
C PRO A 61 0.86 -4.20 -18.45
N TYR A 62 1.52 -3.92 -17.33
CA TYR A 62 2.93 -3.55 -17.33
C TYR A 62 3.81 -4.72 -17.81
N ALA A 63 4.98 -4.42 -18.36
CA ALA A 63 5.89 -5.45 -18.88
C ALA A 63 6.41 -6.41 -17.80
N ASP A 64 6.43 -5.95 -16.55
CA ASP A 64 6.88 -6.65 -15.34
C ASP A 64 5.71 -7.14 -14.46
N ASP A 65 4.49 -7.18 -14.99
CA ASP A 65 3.28 -7.60 -14.25
C ASP A 65 3.42 -8.98 -13.57
N ALA A 66 4.22 -9.88 -14.17
CA ALA A 66 4.53 -11.19 -13.61
C ALA A 66 5.30 -11.16 -12.27
N GLN A 67 5.90 -10.04 -11.90
CA GLN A 67 6.62 -9.85 -10.63
C GLN A 67 5.72 -9.33 -9.50
N LEU A 68 4.49 -8.90 -9.83
CA LEU A 68 3.54 -8.34 -8.87
C LEU A 68 2.72 -9.45 -8.21
N SER A 69 2.58 -9.37 -6.88
CA SER A 69 1.60 -10.19 -6.16
C SER A 69 0.17 -9.77 -6.53
N ASP A 70 -0.81 -10.66 -6.36
CA ASP A 70 -2.20 -10.38 -6.74
C ASP A 70 -2.77 -9.13 -6.04
N LEU A 71 -2.49 -8.98 -4.75
CA LEU A 71 -2.92 -7.81 -3.97
C LEU A 71 -2.27 -6.53 -4.50
N ALA A 72 -0.95 -6.57 -4.75
CA ALA A 72 -0.24 -5.39 -5.19
C ALA A 72 -0.57 -5.02 -6.64
N ARG A 73 -0.87 -6.02 -7.49
CA ARG A 73 -1.32 -5.82 -8.87
C ARG A 73 -2.60 -4.98 -8.93
N SER A 74 -3.61 -5.34 -8.12
CA SER A 74 -4.86 -4.57 -8.05
C SER A 74 -4.60 -3.12 -7.64
N SER A 75 -3.83 -2.92 -6.57
CA SER A 75 -3.52 -1.57 -6.08
C SER A 75 -2.67 -0.76 -7.06
N VAL A 76 -1.70 -1.36 -7.75
CA VAL A 76 -0.90 -0.71 -8.79
C VAL A 76 -1.80 -0.20 -9.93
N TYR A 77 -2.70 -1.04 -10.45
CA TYR A 77 -3.60 -0.61 -11.52
C TYR A 77 -4.67 0.38 -11.06
N ALA A 78 -5.17 0.23 -9.84
CA ALA A 78 -6.10 1.17 -9.24
C ALA A 78 -5.47 2.57 -9.15
N MET A 79 -4.23 2.66 -8.68
CA MET A 79 -3.52 3.94 -8.56
C MET A 79 -3.08 4.52 -9.90
N ARG A 80 -2.82 3.67 -10.90
CA ARG A 80 -2.61 4.10 -12.29
C ARG A 80 -3.84 4.79 -12.87
N GLU A 81 -5.01 4.19 -12.69
CA GLU A 81 -6.26 4.69 -13.27
C GLU A 81 -6.61 6.09 -12.77
N ILE A 82 -6.28 6.39 -11.51
CA ILE A 82 -6.50 7.72 -10.91
C ILE A 82 -5.31 8.68 -11.10
N GLY A 83 -4.29 8.30 -11.88
CA GLY A 83 -3.16 9.15 -12.27
C GLY A 83 -2.10 9.37 -11.19
N ILE A 84 -2.05 8.53 -10.15
CA ILE A 84 -1.04 8.61 -9.09
C ILE A 84 0.23 7.82 -9.46
N MET A 85 0.13 6.77 -10.29
CA MET A 85 1.24 5.88 -10.66
C MET A 85 1.33 5.53 -12.14
#